data_AF-A0AAN9IBL1-F1
#
_entry.id   AF-A0AAN9IBL1-F1
#
_cell.length_a   1.000
_cell.length_b   1.000
_cell.length_c   1.000
_cell.angle_alpha   90.00
_cell.angle_beta   90.00
_cell.angle_gamma   90.00
#
_symmetry.space_group_name_H-M   'P 1'
#
loop_
_entity.id
_entity.type
_entity.pdbx_description
1 polymer ?
#
loop_
_entity_poly.entity_id
_entity_poly.type
_entity_poly.pdbx_seq_one_letter_code
_entity_poly.pdbx_strand_id
1 'polypeptide(L)'
;MSAPIPQLTSLSLTKHNKTETPRNEANNTSLSLTPLPHLLSLIPKCTSLKELKQIQAYTIKTHLQNDLIVLTKLIKFCTYNPTKASMDHAHQVFDQISQPDIVLFNTMARGYARFDNPLGAISLFSRVLCSGLLPDDYTFSSLLKACARVKAMQEGKQLHCIAVKLGVGDSRYVCPTLINMYTACNDIDAARRVFDKIDEPCVVSYNAIITSYARNSQPNEALALFRELQETGLEPTDVTMLVALSSCALIGALDLGMWIHEYVKKNGFDQYVKVNTALIDMYAKCGSLNDAISVFRDMCGRDTQAWSAIIVAYATHGNGSEAISMLEEMKKGKVQPDEITFLGILYACSHNGLVEEGFEFFHSMTHEYGIVPSIKHYGCMVDLLGRAGRLDEAYKFIDELPIKPTPILWRTLLSSCNSHGNVEMAKQVIQRIFELDDSHGGDYVVLSNLCARSGRWDDANFFRKMMMNKGAVKVPGCSSIEVNNVVHEFFSGDGVHSTSTDLHPALDELVKELKLAGYVADTSLVVHADLEDEEKELILRYHSEKLAITFGLLNTPPGTTVRVVQNLRVCGDCHSAAKFISFIFGREIILRDVKRFHHFKDGKCSCGDYW
;
A
#
# COMPACT_ATOMS: atom_id res chain seq x y z
N MET A 1 -3.54 -12.20 -30.86
CA MET A 1 -3.75 -13.61 -31.23
C MET A 1 -2.52 -14.39 -30.80
N SER A 2 -2.58 -14.97 -29.60
CA SER A 2 -1.50 -15.68 -28.92
C SER A 2 -1.67 -17.18 -29.17
N ALA A 3 -0.62 -17.85 -29.64
CA ALA A 3 -0.61 -19.30 -29.77
C ALA A 3 -0.62 -19.99 -28.39
N PRO A 4 -1.29 -21.14 -28.23
CA PRO A 4 -1.31 -21.86 -26.96
C PRO A 4 0.03 -22.54 -26.68
N ILE A 5 0.52 -22.40 -25.44
CA ILE A 5 1.75 -22.99 -24.91
C ILE A 5 1.44 -24.44 -24.45
N PRO A 6 2.36 -25.42 -24.59
CA PRO A 6 2.05 -26.83 -24.37
C PRO A 6 1.85 -27.17 -22.89
N GLN A 7 0.88 -28.03 -22.60
CA GLN A 7 0.64 -28.62 -21.28
C GLN A 7 1.77 -29.59 -20.91
N LEU A 8 2.43 -29.35 -19.77
CA LEU A 8 3.46 -30.23 -19.21
C LEU A 8 2.79 -31.36 -18.39
N THR A 9 2.51 -32.50 -19.01
CA THR A 9 2.10 -33.72 -18.30
C THR A 9 2.86 -34.96 -18.73
N SER A 10 3.36 -35.66 -17.70
CA SER A 10 3.94 -37.01 -17.66
C SER A 10 5.33 -37.18 -18.27
N LEU A 11 6.30 -37.59 -17.44
CA LEU A 11 7.42 -38.49 -17.77
C LEU A 11 8.14 -38.88 -16.46
N SER A 12 8.26 -40.19 -16.23
CA SER A 12 9.00 -40.82 -15.15
C SER A 12 10.47 -41.01 -15.54
N LEU A 13 11.43 -40.76 -14.65
CA LEU A 13 12.86 -40.97 -14.92
C LEU A 13 13.54 -41.77 -13.79
N THR A 14 14.22 -42.84 -14.19
CA THR A 14 15.02 -43.75 -13.36
C THR A 14 16.49 -43.30 -13.31
N LYS A 15 17.15 -43.52 -12.17
CA LYS A 15 18.55 -43.14 -11.87
C LYS A 15 19.56 -44.12 -12.48
N HIS A 16 20.66 -43.61 -13.04
CA HIS A 16 21.92 -44.37 -13.15
C HIS A 16 23.20 -43.51 -13.00
N ASN A 17 24.27 -44.20 -12.60
CA ASN A 17 25.46 -43.74 -11.87
C ASN A 17 26.59 -43.17 -12.75
N LYS A 18 27.43 -42.34 -12.11
CA LYS A 18 28.66 -41.71 -12.61
C LYS A 18 29.82 -42.69 -12.76
N THR A 19 30.68 -42.45 -13.75
CA THR A 19 32.06 -42.95 -13.85
C THR A 19 33.04 -41.79 -14.00
N GLU A 20 34.08 -41.80 -13.17
CA GLU A 20 35.22 -40.88 -13.12
C GLU A 20 36.28 -41.17 -14.19
N THR A 21 37.17 -40.20 -14.48
CA THR A 21 38.55 -40.39 -14.96
C THR A 21 39.36 -39.08 -14.76
N PRO A 22 40.72 -39.10 -14.77
CA PRO A 22 41.50 -38.53 -13.68
C PRO A 22 42.37 -37.30 -14.04
N ARG A 23 42.97 -36.74 -12.96
CA ARG A 23 43.98 -35.67 -12.91
C ARG A 23 45.23 -35.99 -13.75
N ASN A 24 45.88 -34.94 -14.28
CA ASN A 24 47.34 -34.90 -14.32
C ASN A 24 47.93 -33.47 -14.29
N GLU A 25 49.19 -33.45 -13.85
CA GLU A 25 49.91 -32.36 -13.18
C GLU A 25 50.57 -31.29 -14.07
N ALA A 26 51.11 -30.30 -13.36
CA ALA A 26 51.71 -29.03 -13.74
C ALA A 26 52.98 -29.10 -14.62
N ASN A 27 53.28 -27.99 -15.30
CA ASN A 27 54.64 -27.42 -15.34
C ASN A 27 54.65 -25.92 -15.67
N ASN A 28 55.49 -25.18 -14.94
CA ASN A 28 55.71 -23.73 -14.99
C ASN A 28 56.64 -23.31 -16.14
N THR A 29 56.34 -22.19 -16.81
CA THR A 29 57.34 -21.21 -17.32
C THR A 29 56.70 -19.86 -17.71
N SER A 30 57.39 -18.77 -17.36
CA SER A 30 57.34 -17.37 -17.81
C SER A 30 56.06 -16.51 -17.66
N LEU A 31 56.22 -15.38 -16.95
CA LEU A 31 55.24 -14.30 -16.73
C LEU A 31 54.92 -13.52 -18.03
N SER A 32 54.13 -14.14 -18.90
CA SER A 32 53.11 -13.42 -19.65
C SER A 32 51.80 -13.63 -18.88
N LEU A 33 51.05 -12.58 -18.57
CA LEU A 33 49.73 -12.74 -17.97
C LEU A 33 48.93 -13.67 -18.91
N THR A 34 48.67 -14.89 -18.47
CA THR A 34 47.88 -15.84 -19.24
C THR A 34 46.54 -15.17 -19.58
N PRO A 35 45.99 -15.37 -20.79
CA PRO A 35 44.84 -14.61 -21.28
C PRO A 35 43.62 -14.64 -20.34
N LEU A 36 43.45 -15.75 -19.61
CA LEU A 36 42.33 -16.00 -18.71
C LEU A 36 42.35 -15.12 -17.43
N PRO A 37 43.41 -15.08 -16.59
CA PRO A 37 43.50 -14.15 -15.46
C PRO A 37 43.28 -12.68 -15.84
N HIS A 38 43.80 -12.24 -16.98
CA HIS A 38 43.60 -10.88 -17.47
C HIS A 38 42.11 -10.61 -17.76
N LEU A 39 41.46 -11.49 -18.54
CA LEU A 39 40.01 -11.44 -18.81
C LEU A 39 39.17 -11.42 -17.53
N LEU A 40 39.47 -12.30 -16.58
CA LEU A 40 38.72 -12.42 -15.33
C LEU A 40 38.84 -11.16 -14.44
N SER A 41 39.88 -10.35 -14.64
CA SER A 41 40.08 -9.06 -13.96
C SER A 41 39.36 -7.88 -14.64
N LEU A 42 39.02 -8.01 -15.94
CA LEU A 42 38.37 -6.97 -16.74
C LEU A 42 36.84 -6.99 -16.60
N ILE A 43 36.23 -8.18 -16.56
CA ILE A 43 34.76 -8.31 -16.50
C ILE A 43 34.14 -7.57 -15.31
N PRO A 44 34.69 -7.61 -14.08
CA PRO A 44 34.13 -6.86 -12.94
C PRO A 44 34.22 -5.33 -13.08
N LYS A 45 35.11 -4.82 -13.94
CA LYS A 45 35.30 -3.38 -14.21
C LYS A 45 34.42 -2.87 -15.34
N CYS A 46 33.73 -3.76 -16.03
CA CYS A 46 32.81 -3.43 -17.10
C CYS A 46 31.63 -2.63 -16.53
N THR A 47 31.21 -1.57 -17.23
CA THR A 47 30.06 -0.73 -16.84
C THR A 47 28.97 -0.70 -17.90
N SER A 48 29.29 -1.12 -19.14
CA SER A 48 28.34 -1.11 -20.26
C SER A 48 28.33 -2.41 -21.06
N LEU A 49 27.21 -2.68 -21.73
CA LEU A 49 27.11 -3.81 -22.66
C LEU A 49 28.09 -3.69 -23.85
N LYS A 50 28.49 -2.46 -24.20
CA LYS A 50 29.48 -2.21 -25.28
C LYS A 50 30.87 -2.71 -24.89
N GLU A 51 31.31 -2.37 -23.68
CA GLU A 51 32.58 -2.86 -23.11
C GLU A 51 32.57 -4.39 -22.97
N LEU A 52 31.43 -4.95 -22.55
CA LEU A 52 31.27 -6.40 -22.44
C LEU A 52 31.46 -7.12 -23.78
N LYS A 53 30.86 -6.58 -24.85
CA LYS A 53 31.03 -7.11 -26.22
C LYS A 53 32.48 -7.00 -26.72
N GLN A 54 33.21 -5.96 -26.32
CA GLN A 54 34.65 -5.84 -26.62
C GLN A 54 35.46 -6.91 -25.89
N ILE A 55 35.13 -7.18 -24.62
CA ILE A 55 35.74 -8.26 -23.84
C ILE A 55 35.45 -9.62 -24.52
N GLN A 56 34.22 -9.86 -24.95
CA GLN A 56 33.87 -11.09 -25.68
C GLN A 56 34.56 -11.20 -27.05
N ALA A 57 34.78 -10.09 -27.77
CA ALA A 57 35.59 -10.15 -28.99
C ALA A 57 37.04 -10.56 -28.69
N TYR A 58 37.59 -10.12 -27.55
CA TYR A 58 38.91 -10.54 -27.07
C TYR A 58 38.96 -12.02 -26.66
N THR A 59 37.86 -12.61 -26.15
CA THR A 59 37.80 -14.05 -25.85
C THR A 59 37.92 -14.89 -27.12
N ILE A 60 37.37 -14.43 -28.24
CA ILE A 60 37.54 -15.10 -29.55
C ILE A 60 39.01 -15.06 -29.99
N LYS A 61 39.66 -13.91 -29.86
CA LYS A 61 41.08 -13.73 -30.23
C LYS A 61 42.02 -14.59 -29.38
N THR A 62 41.63 -14.88 -28.14
CA THR A 62 42.44 -15.65 -27.18
C THR A 62 42.04 -17.12 -27.10
N HIS A 63 41.15 -17.59 -27.97
CA HIS A 63 40.62 -18.96 -28.01
C HIS A 63 39.87 -19.39 -26.74
N LEU A 64 39.35 -18.43 -25.97
CA LEU A 64 38.58 -18.62 -24.74
C LEU A 64 37.07 -18.40 -24.93
N GLN A 65 36.59 -18.35 -26.18
CA GLN A 65 35.18 -18.09 -26.49
C GLN A 65 34.21 -19.16 -25.96
N ASN A 66 34.68 -20.38 -25.70
CA ASN A 66 33.88 -21.48 -25.14
C ASN A 66 34.24 -21.79 -23.68
N ASP A 67 35.06 -20.96 -23.03
CA ASP A 67 35.45 -21.16 -21.64
C ASP A 67 34.25 -20.91 -20.71
N LEU A 68 33.83 -21.93 -19.97
CA LEU A 68 32.62 -21.89 -19.13
C LEU A 68 32.69 -20.82 -18.03
N ILE A 69 33.88 -20.55 -17.48
CA ILE A 69 34.07 -19.55 -16.42
C ILE A 69 33.87 -18.15 -17.00
N VAL A 70 34.44 -17.90 -18.17
CA VAL A 70 34.27 -16.64 -18.90
C VAL A 70 32.80 -16.43 -19.25
N LEU A 71 32.14 -17.41 -19.88
CA LEU A 71 30.73 -17.34 -20.29
C LEU A 71 29.79 -17.11 -19.10
N THR A 72 30.03 -17.79 -17.97
CA THR A 72 29.25 -17.61 -16.73
C THR A 72 29.37 -16.18 -16.21
N LYS A 73 30.57 -15.59 -16.23
CA LYS A 73 30.78 -14.20 -15.81
C LYS A 73 30.11 -13.19 -16.74
N LEU A 74 30.13 -13.43 -18.06
CA LEU A 74 29.42 -12.60 -19.04
C LEU A 74 27.90 -12.62 -18.78
N ILE A 75 27.32 -13.81 -18.60
CA ILE A 75 25.89 -13.97 -18.28
C ILE A 75 25.54 -13.31 -16.95
N LYS A 76 26.38 -13.47 -15.91
CA LYS A 76 26.16 -12.83 -14.61
C LYS A 76 26.17 -11.30 -14.70
N PHE A 77 27.03 -10.72 -15.54
CA PHE A 77 27.03 -9.28 -15.79
C PHE A 77 25.70 -8.82 -16.42
N CYS A 78 25.27 -9.50 -17.48
CA CYS A 78 24.04 -9.15 -18.20
C CYS A 78 22.76 -9.31 -17.37
N THR A 79 22.73 -10.27 -16.44
CA THR A 79 21.57 -10.60 -15.60
C THR A 79 21.51 -9.81 -14.29
N TYR A 80 22.58 -9.11 -13.91
CA TYR A 80 22.62 -8.34 -12.67
C TYR A 80 21.62 -7.18 -12.67
N ASN A 81 21.67 -6.36 -13.74
CA ASN A 81 20.75 -5.25 -14.02
C ASN A 81 20.23 -5.39 -15.47
N PRO A 82 19.19 -6.22 -15.69
CA PRO A 82 18.79 -6.62 -17.03
C PRO A 82 18.08 -5.50 -17.79
N THR A 83 18.68 -5.07 -18.89
CA THR A 83 18.01 -4.38 -20.01
C THR A 83 17.59 -5.38 -21.07
N LYS A 84 16.73 -4.97 -22.03
CA LYS A 84 16.36 -5.82 -23.16
C LYS A 84 17.60 -6.30 -23.93
N ALA A 85 18.49 -5.38 -24.29
CA ALA A 85 19.70 -5.71 -25.03
C ALA A 85 20.66 -6.63 -24.27
N SER A 86 20.80 -6.45 -22.95
CA SER A 86 21.67 -7.34 -22.14
C SER A 86 21.06 -8.71 -21.92
N MET A 87 19.73 -8.82 -21.76
CA MET A 87 19.06 -10.12 -21.62
C MET A 87 19.06 -10.91 -22.93
N ASP A 88 18.80 -10.26 -24.06
CA ASP A 88 18.92 -10.88 -25.38
C ASP A 88 20.34 -11.41 -25.60
N HIS A 89 21.34 -10.62 -25.20
CA HIS A 89 22.74 -11.03 -25.26
C HIS A 89 23.06 -12.20 -24.33
N ALA A 90 22.59 -12.16 -23.07
CA ALA A 90 22.78 -13.26 -22.12
C ALA A 90 22.18 -14.58 -22.65
N HIS A 91 21.00 -14.51 -23.26
CA HIS A 91 20.35 -15.69 -23.84
C HIS A 91 21.13 -16.23 -25.03
N GLN A 92 21.65 -15.37 -25.90
CA GLN A 92 22.53 -15.80 -27.00
C GLN A 92 23.80 -16.49 -26.50
N VAL A 93 24.43 -15.95 -25.46
CA VAL A 93 25.63 -16.55 -24.84
C VAL A 93 25.28 -17.88 -24.17
N PHE A 94 24.11 -17.97 -23.53
CA PHE A 94 23.62 -19.20 -22.91
C PHE A 94 23.36 -20.30 -23.95
N ASP A 95 22.77 -19.97 -25.10
CA ASP A 95 22.49 -20.93 -26.19
C ASP A 95 23.75 -21.51 -26.84
N GLN A 96 24.91 -20.85 -26.70
CA GLN A 96 26.20 -21.37 -27.17
C GLN A 96 26.77 -22.47 -26.27
N ILE A 97 26.25 -22.64 -25.05
CA ILE A 97 26.75 -23.59 -24.07
C ILE A 97 26.07 -24.95 -24.28
N SER A 98 26.85 -25.94 -24.69
CA SER A 98 26.33 -27.27 -25.04
C SER A 98 25.76 -28.05 -23.85
N GLN A 99 26.30 -27.84 -22.64
CA GLN A 99 25.84 -28.45 -21.40
C GLN A 99 25.83 -27.42 -20.25
N PRO A 100 24.78 -26.57 -20.16
CA PRO A 100 24.66 -25.66 -19.03
C PRO A 100 24.37 -26.44 -17.75
N ASP A 101 24.95 -26.01 -16.63
CA ASP A 101 24.60 -26.54 -15.31
C ASP A 101 23.39 -25.80 -14.70
N ILE A 102 22.90 -26.31 -13.58
CA ILE A 102 21.74 -25.72 -12.89
C ILE A 102 22.04 -24.33 -12.33
N VAL A 103 23.30 -24.04 -11.98
CA VAL A 103 23.74 -22.75 -11.43
C VAL A 103 23.63 -21.66 -12.51
N LEU A 104 24.04 -21.97 -13.73
CA LEU A 104 23.95 -21.06 -14.85
C LEU A 104 22.50 -20.82 -15.27
N PHE A 105 21.68 -21.87 -15.28
CA PHE A 105 20.24 -21.71 -15.45
C PHE A 105 19.63 -20.79 -14.39
N ASN A 106 19.95 -21.00 -13.10
CA ASN A 106 19.46 -20.17 -12.00
C ASN A 106 19.89 -18.71 -12.16
N THR A 107 21.06 -18.46 -12.74
CA THR A 107 21.55 -17.11 -13.07
C THR A 107 20.67 -16.47 -14.16
N MET A 108 20.38 -17.20 -15.24
CA MET A 108 19.46 -16.76 -16.29
C MET A 108 18.03 -16.53 -15.77
N ALA A 109 17.49 -17.48 -15.01
CA ALA A 109 16.15 -17.40 -14.42
C ALA A 109 16.01 -16.19 -13.49
N ARG A 110 17.04 -15.89 -12.68
CA ARG A 110 17.07 -14.68 -11.85
C ARG A 110 17.08 -13.40 -12.67
N GLY A 111 17.83 -13.36 -13.77
CA GLY A 111 17.81 -12.25 -14.73
C GLY A 111 16.42 -12.04 -15.32
N TYR A 112 15.79 -13.12 -15.80
CA TYR A 112 14.42 -13.07 -16.34
C TYR A 112 13.39 -12.63 -15.31
N ALA A 113 13.44 -13.12 -14.07
CA ALA A 113 12.52 -12.70 -13.01
C ALA A 113 12.58 -11.18 -12.74
N ARG A 114 13.73 -10.55 -12.99
CA ARG A 114 13.96 -9.10 -12.88
C ARG A 114 13.68 -8.33 -14.17
N PHE A 115 13.52 -9.00 -15.31
CA PHE A 115 13.28 -8.40 -16.62
C PHE A 115 11.77 -8.27 -16.94
N ASP A 116 11.41 -7.43 -17.92
CA ASP A 116 10.01 -7.15 -18.31
C ASP A 116 9.28 -8.34 -18.94
N ASN A 117 9.99 -9.42 -19.27
CA ASN A 117 9.40 -10.70 -19.66
C ASN A 117 9.82 -11.84 -18.71
N PRO A 118 9.21 -11.95 -17.51
CA PRO A 118 9.55 -12.97 -16.53
C PRO A 118 9.27 -14.41 -16.99
N LEU A 119 8.32 -14.60 -17.90
CA LEU A 119 7.95 -15.92 -18.43
C LEU A 119 9.04 -16.55 -19.30
N GLY A 120 10.03 -15.77 -19.76
CA GLY A 120 11.24 -16.32 -20.38
C GLY A 120 11.97 -17.34 -19.50
N ALA A 121 11.91 -17.18 -18.17
CA ALA A 121 12.46 -18.14 -17.22
C ALA A 121 11.74 -19.50 -17.29
N ILE A 122 10.41 -19.51 -17.47
CA ILE A 122 9.60 -20.72 -17.54
C ILE A 122 9.86 -21.47 -18.85
N SER A 123 9.98 -20.74 -19.96
CA SER A 123 10.37 -21.32 -21.25
C SER A 123 11.73 -22.02 -21.16
N LEU A 124 12.70 -21.36 -20.51
CA LEU A 124 14.02 -21.95 -20.28
C LEU A 124 13.97 -23.16 -19.34
N PHE A 125 13.07 -23.14 -18.34
CA PHE A 125 12.89 -24.25 -17.40
C PHE A 125 12.43 -25.54 -18.09
N SER A 126 11.58 -25.45 -19.12
CA SER A 126 11.19 -26.61 -19.92
C SER A 126 12.41 -27.30 -20.54
N ARG A 127 13.44 -26.54 -20.96
CA ARG A 127 14.71 -27.09 -21.47
C ARG A 127 15.49 -27.82 -20.37
N VAL A 128 15.54 -27.26 -19.16
CA VAL A 128 16.20 -27.88 -17.99
C VAL A 128 15.62 -29.27 -17.70
N LEU A 129 14.29 -29.37 -17.71
CA LEU A 129 13.59 -30.65 -17.51
C LEU A 129 13.90 -31.65 -18.63
N CYS A 130 13.88 -31.22 -19.90
CA CYS A 130 14.22 -32.07 -21.04
C CYS A 130 15.69 -32.52 -21.05
N SER A 131 16.60 -31.72 -20.52
CA SER A 131 18.04 -32.04 -20.42
C SER A 131 18.39 -32.92 -19.21
N GLY A 132 17.42 -33.32 -18.39
CA GLY A 132 17.63 -34.17 -17.22
C GLY A 132 18.40 -33.50 -16.08
N LEU A 133 18.52 -32.16 -16.09
CA LEU A 133 19.10 -31.40 -15.00
C LEU A 133 18.12 -31.36 -13.82
N LEU A 134 18.59 -31.67 -12.62
CA LEU A 134 17.77 -31.65 -11.41
C LEU A 134 17.59 -30.21 -10.92
N PRO A 135 16.34 -29.68 -10.86
CA PRO A 135 16.05 -28.38 -10.27
C PRO A 135 16.37 -28.37 -8.77
N ASP A 136 16.82 -27.23 -8.27
CA ASP A 136 17.09 -27.00 -6.84
C ASP A 136 16.17 -25.92 -6.25
N ASP A 137 16.32 -25.65 -4.95
CA ASP A 137 15.54 -24.64 -4.23
C ASP A 137 15.64 -23.24 -4.88
N TYR A 138 16.80 -22.89 -5.43
CA TYR A 138 17.05 -21.61 -6.09
C TYR A 138 16.36 -21.51 -7.46
N THR A 139 16.20 -22.64 -8.16
CA THR A 139 15.40 -22.75 -9.38
C THR A 139 13.96 -22.34 -9.09
N PHE A 140 13.31 -22.98 -8.12
CA PHE A 140 11.92 -22.68 -7.79
C PHE A 140 11.75 -21.27 -7.26
N SER A 141 12.67 -20.78 -6.41
CA SER A 141 12.60 -19.40 -5.93
C SER A 141 12.63 -18.37 -7.07
N SER A 142 13.44 -18.60 -8.11
CA SER A 142 13.51 -17.67 -9.25
C SER A 142 12.27 -17.74 -10.14
N LEU A 143 11.77 -18.94 -10.41
CA LEU A 143 10.59 -19.17 -11.26
C LEU A 143 9.28 -18.71 -10.61
N LEU A 144 9.11 -18.97 -9.32
CA LEU A 144 7.92 -18.53 -8.58
C LEU A 144 7.90 -17.00 -8.44
N LYS A 145 9.05 -16.33 -8.28
CA LYS A 145 9.14 -14.86 -8.34
C LYS A 145 8.72 -14.31 -9.70
N ALA A 146 9.11 -14.98 -10.79
CA ALA A 146 8.67 -14.63 -12.13
C ALA A 146 7.14 -14.76 -12.25
N CYS A 147 6.56 -15.86 -11.77
CA CYS A 147 5.11 -16.06 -11.77
C CYS A 147 4.38 -15.00 -10.95
N ALA A 148 4.88 -14.68 -9.75
CA ALA A 148 4.32 -13.67 -8.88
C ALA A 148 4.24 -12.29 -9.57
N ARG A 149 5.30 -11.91 -10.30
CA ARG A 149 5.37 -10.62 -11.00
C ARG A 149 4.32 -10.46 -12.10
N VAL A 150 3.99 -11.55 -12.81
CA VAL A 150 2.98 -11.53 -13.89
C VAL A 150 1.63 -12.12 -13.47
N LYS A 151 1.46 -12.42 -12.18
CA LYS A 151 0.26 -13.08 -11.61
C LYS A 151 -0.13 -14.39 -12.33
N ALA A 152 0.88 -15.16 -12.74
CA ALA A 152 0.71 -16.42 -13.47
C ALA A 152 0.34 -17.56 -12.52
N MET A 153 -0.94 -17.61 -12.12
CA MET A 153 -1.47 -18.57 -11.14
C MET A 153 -1.31 -20.03 -11.58
N GLN A 154 -1.55 -20.33 -12.86
CA GLN A 154 -1.55 -21.73 -13.33
C GLN A 154 -0.15 -22.30 -13.39
N GLU A 155 0.79 -21.54 -13.94
CA GLU A 155 2.21 -21.86 -13.99
C GLU A 155 2.79 -21.96 -12.57
N GLY A 156 2.39 -21.05 -11.67
CA GLY A 156 2.75 -21.11 -10.26
C GLY A 156 2.30 -22.41 -9.57
N LYS A 157 1.06 -22.86 -9.83
CA LYS A 157 0.53 -24.15 -9.33
C LYS A 157 1.29 -25.34 -9.91
N GLN A 158 1.64 -25.31 -11.19
CA GLN A 158 2.45 -26.36 -11.82
C GLN A 158 3.83 -26.46 -11.17
N LEU A 159 4.51 -25.32 -10.98
CA LEU A 159 5.81 -25.27 -10.31
C LEU A 159 5.74 -25.76 -8.87
N HIS A 160 4.69 -25.41 -8.13
CA HIS A 160 4.46 -25.92 -6.78
C HIS A 160 4.31 -27.46 -6.78
N CYS A 161 3.50 -28.02 -7.69
CA CYS A 161 3.35 -29.47 -7.83
C CYS A 161 4.68 -30.16 -8.16
N ILE A 162 5.51 -29.56 -9.02
CA ILE A 162 6.84 -30.11 -9.35
C ILE A 162 7.76 -30.04 -8.12
N ALA A 163 7.78 -28.93 -7.38
CA ALA A 163 8.57 -28.78 -6.16
C ALA A 163 8.23 -29.86 -5.12
N VAL A 164 6.93 -30.13 -4.89
CA VAL A 164 6.47 -31.21 -4.01
C VAL A 164 6.94 -32.58 -4.51
N LYS A 165 6.79 -32.88 -5.80
CA LYS A 165 7.23 -34.15 -6.39
C LYS A 165 8.74 -34.39 -6.30
N LEU A 166 9.53 -33.32 -6.31
CA LEU A 166 10.99 -33.39 -6.16
C LEU A 166 11.45 -33.37 -4.69
N GLY A 167 10.53 -33.27 -3.73
CA GLY A 167 10.86 -33.23 -2.30
C GLY A 167 11.45 -31.91 -1.83
N VAL A 168 11.28 -30.83 -2.58
CA VAL A 168 11.75 -29.47 -2.23
C VAL A 168 10.59 -28.53 -1.88
N GLY A 169 9.36 -29.06 -1.78
CA GLY A 169 8.15 -28.29 -1.46
C GLY A 169 8.20 -27.63 -0.08
N ASP A 170 8.83 -28.29 0.89
CA ASP A 170 8.95 -27.85 2.29
C ASP A 170 10.27 -27.11 2.56
N SER A 171 11.02 -26.75 1.51
CA SER A 171 12.29 -26.03 1.65
C SER A 171 12.05 -24.62 2.21
N ARG A 172 12.89 -24.24 3.19
CA ARG A 172 13.00 -22.88 3.76
C ARG A 172 13.15 -21.76 2.73
N TYR A 173 13.57 -22.07 1.51
CA TYR A 173 13.70 -21.10 0.42
C TYR A 173 12.50 -21.10 -0.53
N VAL A 174 11.83 -22.24 -0.67
CA VAL A 174 10.69 -22.42 -1.59
C VAL A 174 9.38 -21.97 -0.94
N CYS A 175 9.09 -22.34 0.31
CA CYS A 175 7.84 -21.99 0.97
C CYS A 175 7.58 -20.48 1.05
N PRO A 176 8.53 -19.61 1.48
CA PRO A 176 8.30 -18.17 1.49
C PRO A 176 8.05 -17.61 0.08
N THR A 177 8.66 -18.20 -0.94
CA THR A 177 8.45 -17.78 -2.32
C THR A 177 7.08 -18.23 -2.84
N LEU A 178 6.61 -19.42 -2.46
CA LEU A 178 5.26 -19.91 -2.75
C LEU A 178 4.19 -19.04 -2.10
N ILE A 179 4.36 -18.67 -0.82
CA ILE A 179 3.48 -17.74 -0.10
C ILE A 179 3.35 -16.44 -0.90
N ASN A 180 4.46 -15.82 -1.27
CA ASN A 180 4.46 -14.58 -2.07
C ASN A 180 3.83 -14.77 -3.47
N MET A 181 4.04 -15.91 -4.13
CA MET A 181 3.44 -16.20 -5.44
C MET A 181 1.92 -16.28 -5.36
N TYR A 182 1.38 -17.06 -4.42
CA TYR A 182 -0.06 -17.16 -4.21
C TYR A 182 -0.69 -15.83 -3.83
N THR A 183 -0.01 -15.09 -2.96
CA THR A 183 -0.43 -13.74 -2.54
C THR A 183 -0.49 -12.77 -3.70
N ALA A 184 0.53 -12.73 -4.57
CA ALA A 184 0.54 -11.85 -5.74
C ALA A 184 -0.57 -12.20 -6.74
N CYS A 185 -1.03 -13.46 -6.75
CA CYS A 185 -2.16 -13.94 -7.52
C CYS A 185 -3.50 -13.85 -6.76
N ASN A 186 -3.56 -13.10 -5.65
CA ASN A 186 -4.74 -12.87 -4.82
C ASN A 186 -5.38 -14.14 -4.21
N ASP A 187 -4.62 -15.23 -4.01
CA ASP A 187 -5.08 -16.46 -3.34
C ASP A 187 -4.41 -16.58 -1.96
N ILE A 188 -4.88 -15.75 -1.03
CA ILE A 188 -4.33 -15.66 0.34
C ILE A 188 -4.55 -16.96 1.09
N ASP A 189 -5.67 -17.64 0.86
CA ASP A 189 -5.96 -18.93 1.50
C ASP A 189 -4.94 -19.99 1.12
N ALA A 190 -4.52 -20.04 -0.16
CA ALA A 190 -3.43 -20.92 -0.57
C ALA A 190 -2.10 -20.52 0.07
N ALA A 191 -1.81 -19.22 0.17
CA ALA A 191 -0.62 -18.73 0.85
C ALA A 191 -0.59 -19.15 2.32
N ARG A 192 -1.72 -19.02 3.03
CA ARG A 192 -1.90 -19.46 4.42
C ARG A 192 -1.72 -20.97 4.58
N ARG A 193 -2.33 -21.77 3.71
CA ARG A 193 -2.16 -23.24 3.71
C ARG A 193 -0.73 -23.68 3.47
N VAL A 194 0.06 -22.93 2.69
CA VAL A 194 1.50 -23.21 2.52
C VAL A 194 2.24 -22.90 3.81
N PHE A 195 1.92 -21.79 4.48
CA PHE A 195 2.54 -21.41 5.74
C PHE A 195 2.23 -22.43 6.86
N ASP A 196 0.96 -22.84 7.01
CA ASP A 196 0.51 -23.77 8.06
C ASP A 196 1.13 -25.18 7.95
N LYS A 197 1.70 -25.53 6.78
CA LYS A 197 2.38 -26.80 6.55
C LYS A 197 3.87 -26.77 6.89
N ILE A 198 4.41 -25.62 7.26
CA ILE A 198 5.83 -25.51 7.62
C ILE A 198 6.00 -25.99 9.06
N ASP A 199 6.71 -27.09 9.25
CA ASP A 199 6.93 -27.68 10.59
C ASP A 199 7.74 -26.73 11.51
N GLU A 200 8.77 -26.09 10.96
CA GLU A 200 9.64 -25.13 11.68
C GLU A 200 9.70 -23.80 10.91
N PRO A 201 8.70 -22.91 11.08
CA PRO A 201 8.72 -21.60 10.44
C PRO A 201 9.93 -20.78 10.88
N CYS A 202 10.50 -20.02 9.94
CA CYS A 202 11.57 -19.07 10.21
C CYS A 202 11.07 -17.64 10.02
N VAL A 203 11.87 -16.64 10.43
CA VAL A 203 11.50 -15.23 10.29
C VAL A 203 11.15 -14.85 8.84
N VAL A 204 11.78 -15.50 7.85
CA VAL A 204 11.49 -15.26 6.42
C VAL A 204 10.10 -15.76 6.01
N SER A 205 9.64 -16.91 6.50
CA SER A 205 8.29 -17.41 6.22
C SER A 205 7.23 -16.59 6.95
N TYR A 206 7.47 -16.19 8.20
CA TYR A 206 6.62 -15.26 8.93
C TYR A 206 6.51 -13.92 8.19
N ASN A 207 7.63 -13.32 7.82
CA ASN A 207 7.62 -12.07 7.05
C ASN A 207 6.85 -12.19 5.74
N ALA A 208 6.95 -13.33 5.04
CA ALA A 208 6.18 -13.56 3.82
C ALA A 208 4.67 -13.52 4.11
N ILE A 209 4.17 -14.29 5.09
CA ILE A 209 2.73 -14.37 5.36
C ILE A 209 2.18 -13.09 6.02
N ILE A 210 2.94 -12.45 6.92
CA ILE A 210 2.56 -11.16 7.53
C ILE A 210 2.44 -10.09 6.44
N THR A 211 3.42 -10.02 5.52
CA THR A 211 3.36 -9.12 4.36
C THR A 211 2.17 -9.43 3.46
N SER A 212 1.83 -10.71 3.30
CA SER A 212 0.68 -11.13 2.51
C SER A 212 -0.64 -10.61 3.05
N TYR A 213 -0.87 -10.76 4.35
CA TYR A 213 -2.07 -10.23 5.00
C TYR A 213 -2.11 -8.69 4.96
N ALA A 214 -0.99 -8.03 5.30
CA ALA A 214 -0.91 -6.57 5.26
C ALA A 214 -1.21 -5.98 3.87
N ARG A 215 -0.70 -6.61 2.79
CA ARG A 215 -0.93 -6.15 1.41
C ARG A 215 -2.35 -6.37 0.89
N ASN A 216 -3.10 -7.27 1.51
CA ASN A 216 -4.48 -7.59 1.11
C ASN A 216 -5.52 -6.97 2.04
N SER A 217 -5.16 -5.86 2.70
CA SER A 217 -6.06 -5.13 3.60
C SER A 217 -6.58 -5.97 4.77
N GLN A 218 -5.76 -6.93 5.25
CA GLN A 218 -6.01 -7.76 6.43
C GLN A 218 -4.96 -7.48 7.53
N PRO A 219 -4.89 -6.25 8.06
CA PRO A 219 -3.87 -5.86 9.02
C PRO A 219 -4.00 -6.56 10.38
N ASN A 220 -5.21 -6.96 10.79
CA ASN A 220 -5.43 -7.66 12.06
C ASN A 220 -4.76 -9.04 12.07
N GLU A 221 -4.91 -9.80 10.97
CA GLU A 221 -4.29 -11.10 10.76
C GLU A 221 -2.76 -10.98 10.66
N ALA A 222 -2.26 -9.92 10.02
CA ALA A 222 -0.84 -9.62 9.98
C ALA A 222 -0.27 -9.39 11.39
N LEU A 223 -0.95 -8.61 12.23
CA LEU A 223 -0.53 -8.34 13.60
C LEU A 223 -0.69 -9.56 14.53
N ALA A 224 -1.68 -10.41 14.30
CA ALA A 224 -1.82 -11.68 15.03
C ALA A 224 -0.62 -12.60 14.76
N LEU A 225 -0.21 -12.74 13.50
CA LEU A 225 1.00 -13.50 13.12
C LEU A 225 2.29 -12.85 13.61
N PHE A 226 2.33 -11.53 13.72
CA PHE A 226 3.45 -10.83 14.35
C PHE A 226 3.56 -11.17 15.84
N ARG A 227 2.44 -11.23 16.58
CA ARG A 227 2.43 -11.67 17.99
C ARG A 227 2.86 -13.13 18.12
N GLU A 228 2.36 -14.00 17.24
CA GLU A 228 2.79 -15.41 17.18
C GLU A 228 4.31 -15.51 16.98
N LEU A 229 4.88 -14.76 16.01
CA LEU A 229 6.33 -14.69 15.80
C LEU A 229 7.09 -14.30 17.08
N GLN A 230 6.58 -13.34 17.86
CA GLN A 230 7.19 -12.94 19.13
C GLN A 230 7.20 -14.06 20.17
N GLU A 231 6.13 -14.86 20.22
CA GLU A 231 5.99 -16.00 21.13
C GLU A 231 6.95 -17.14 20.78
N THR A 232 7.35 -17.28 19.51
CA THR A 232 8.33 -18.31 19.09
C THR A 232 9.76 -18.04 19.57
N GLY A 233 10.07 -16.82 20.02
CA GLY A 233 11.44 -16.41 20.37
C GLY A 233 12.36 -16.16 19.16
N LEU A 234 11.85 -16.24 17.93
CA LEU A 234 12.57 -15.82 16.73
C LEU A 234 12.71 -14.30 16.70
N GLU A 235 13.91 -13.80 16.37
CA GLU A 235 14.17 -12.36 16.33
C GLU A 235 13.54 -11.71 15.09
N PRO A 236 12.58 -10.77 15.25
CA PRO A 236 12.09 -9.95 14.16
C PRO A 236 13.20 -9.16 13.45
N THR A 237 13.06 -8.97 12.14
CA THR A 237 13.98 -8.15 11.33
C THR A 237 13.41 -6.75 11.07
N ASP A 238 14.21 -5.88 10.44
CA ASP A 238 13.78 -4.59 9.90
C ASP A 238 12.54 -4.73 9.00
N VAL A 239 12.50 -5.75 8.13
CA VAL A 239 11.33 -6.07 7.30
C VAL A 239 10.10 -6.40 8.16
N THR A 240 10.26 -7.15 9.24
CA THR A 240 9.15 -7.45 10.17
C THR A 240 8.60 -6.16 10.78
N MET A 241 9.49 -5.28 11.26
CA MET A 241 9.12 -4.00 11.86
C MET A 241 8.35 -3.12 10.87
N LEU A 242 8.81 -3.00 9.62
CA LEU A 242 8.14 -2.20 8.58
C LEU A 242 6.69 -2.67 8.35
N VAL A 243 6.47 -3.98 8.29
CA VAL A 243 5.13 -4.53 8.03
C VAL A 243 4.23 -4.42 9.25
N ALA A 244 4.75 -4.65 10.46
CA ALA A 244 4.01 -4.47 11.70
C ALA A 244 3.61 -2.99 11.90
N LEU A 245 4.53 -2.05 11.69
CA LEU A 245 4.26 -0.61 11.76
C LEU A 245 3.20 -0.15 10.74
N SER A 246 3.32 -0.60 9.49
CA SER A 246 2.32 -0.25 8.46
C SER A 246 0.94 -0.86 8.76
N SER A 247 0.88 -2.04 9.37
CA SER A 247 -0.39 -2.64 9.81
C SER A 247 -1.00 -1.86 10.97
N CYS A 248 -0.19 -1.42 11.95
CA CYS A 248 -0.64 -0.53 13.03
C CYS A 248 -1.18 0.79 12.48
N ALA A 249 -0.49 1.38 11.51
CA ALA A 249 -0.90 2.60 10.83
C ALA A 249 -2.26 2.45 10.11
N LEU A 250 -2.55 1.27 9.57
CA LEU A 250 -3.82 1.00 8.88
C LEU A 250 -5.02 1.00 9.84
N ILE A 251 -4.89 0.35 10.99
CA ILE A 251 -5.99 0.18 11.97
C ILE A 251 -5.97 1.21 13.09
N GLY A 252 -4.95 2.08 13.15
CA GLY A 252 -4.80 3.05 14.23
C GLY A 252 -4.38 2.44 15.57
N ALA A 253 -3.64 1.33 15.57
CA ALA A 253 -3.16 0.66 16.78
C ALA A 253 -1.92 1.37 17.36
N LEU A 254 -2.16 2.47 18.08
CA LEU A 254 -1.12 3.34 18.64
C LEU A 254 -0.31 2.63 19.72
N ASP A 255 -0.97 1.91 20.64
CA ASP A 255 -0.30 1.30 21.80
C ASP A 255 0.70 0.22 21.34
N LEU A 256 0.28 -0.63 20.40
CA LEU A 256 1.18 -1.60 19.77
C LEU A 256 2.29 -0.90 18.97
N GLY A 257 1.98 0.18 18.26
CA GLY A 257 2.97 1.00 17.55
C GLY A 257 4.05 1.58 18.48
N MET A 258 3.65 2.06 19.66
CA MET A 258 4.57 2.56 20.70
C MET A 258 5.45 1.44 21.25
N TRP A 259 4.87 0.27 21.51
CA TRP A 259 5.65 -0.91 21.93
C TRP A 259 6.68 -1.29 20.86
N ILE A 260 6.29 -1.29 19.58
CA ILE A 260 7.20 -1.59 18.46
C ILE A 260 8.31 -0.53 18.39
N HIS A 261 8.00 0.75 18.60
CA HIS A 261 9.01 1.81 18.61
C HIS A 261 10.06 1.61 19.70
N GLU A 262 9.66 1.23 20.91
CA GLU A 262 10.61 0.90 21.99
C GLU A 262 11.45 -0.33 21.65
N TYR A 263 10.86 -1.35 21.02
CA TYR A 263 11.60 -2.49 20.48
C TYR A 263 12.63 -2.06 19.41
N VAL A 264 12.25 -1.16 18.51
CA VAL A 264 13.12 -0.59 17.47
C VAL A 264 14.35 0.07 18.08
N LYS A 265 14.18 0.92 19.10
CA LYS A 265 15.29 1.56 19.82
C LYS A 265 16.18 0.55 20.53
N LYS A 266 15.57 -0.36 21.29
CA LYS A 266 16.31 -1.35 22.11
C LYS A 266 17.21 -2.25 21.26
N ASN A 267 16.80 -2.56 20.03
CA ASN A 267 17.52 -3.46 19.13
C ASN A 267 18.31 -2.73 18.04
N GLY A 268 18.45 -1.40 18.12
CA GLY A 268 19.25 -0.62 17.18
C GLY A 268 18.68 -0.54 15.76
N PHE A 269 17.37 -0.72 15.58
CA PHE A 269 16.71 -0.55 14.28
C PHE A 269 16.47 0.94 13.95
N ASP A 270 16.56 1.82 14.93
CA ASP A 270 16.49 3.28 14.80
C ASP A 270 17.65 3.88 13.99
N GLN A 271 18.73 3.13 13.75
CA GLN A 271 19.76 3.52 12.78
C GLN A 271 19.26 3.48 11.32
N TYR A 272 18.18 2.75 11.03
CA TYR A 272 17.67 2.59 9.67
C TYR A 272 16.62 3.66 9.35
N VAL A 273 16.97 4.58 8.44
CA VAL A 273 16.09 5.66 7.97
C VAL A 273 14.70 5.15 7.58
N LYS A 274 14.61 4.01 6.88
CA LYS A 274 13.33 3.42 6.46
C LYS A 274 12.42 3.03 7.62
N VAL A 275 12.98 2.52 8.71
CA VAL A 275 12.21 2.15 9.92
C VAL A 275 11.68 3.41 10.60
N ASN A 276 12.49 4.45 10.72
CA ASN A 276 12.05 5.75 11.26
C ASN A 276 10.98 6.41 10.39
N THR A 277 11.12 6.37 9.06
CA THR A 277 10.07 6.86 8.15
C THR A 277 8.75 6.09 8.33
N ALA A 278 8.80 4.78 8.55
CA ALA A 278 7.62 3.98 8.87
C ALA A 278 7.03 4.31 10.25
N LEU A 279 7.85 4.64 11.24
CA LEU A 279 7.41 5.14 12.55
C LEU A 279 6.68 6.48 12.42
N ILE A 280 7.19 7.42 11.61
CA ILE A 280 6.53 8.70 11.33
C ILE A 280 5.14 8.44 10.73
N ASP A 281 5.04 7.60 9.69
CA ASP A 281 3.75 7.25 9.06
C ASP A 281 2.79 6.58 10.05
N MET A 282 3.30 5.66 10.88
CA MET A 282 2.51 4.97 11.91
C MET A 282 1.96 5.95 12.93
N TYR A 283 2.79 6.77 13.55
CA TYR A 283 2.35 7.74 14.56
C TYR A 283 1.36 8.76 13.99
N ALA A 284 1.65 9.31 12.80
CA ALA A 284 0.74 10.22 12.12
C ALA A 284 -0.62 9.54 11.88
N LYS A 285 -0.64 8.34 11.29
CA LYS A 285 -1.89 7.61 11.00
C LYS A 285 -2.61 7.07 12.24
N CYS A 286 -1.93 6.98 13.38
CA CYS A 286 -2.54 6.69 14.68
C CYS A 286 -2.97 7.96 15.43
N GLY A 287 -2.91 9.14 14.80
CA GLY A 287 -3.36 10.39 15.39
C GLY A 287 -2.37 11.05 16.34
N SER A 288 -1.14 10.54 16.50
CA SER A 288 -0.11 11.14 17.34
C SER A 288 0.92 11.93 16.52
N LEU A 289 0.56 13.15 16.12
CA LEU A 289 1.46 14.01 15.33
C LEU A 289 2.74 14.37 16.10
N ASN A 290 2.65 14.60 17.42
CA ASN A 290 3.80 15.01 18.22
C ASN A 290 4.88 13.93 18.28
N ASP A 291 4.49 12.65 18.40
CA ASP A 291 5.43 11.54 18.37
C ASP A 291 6.07 11.39 16.98
N ALA A 292 5.29 11.57 15.91
CA ALA A 292 5.81 11.60 14.54
C ALA A 292 6.87 12.70 14.35
N ILE A 293 6.61 13.90 14.89
CA ILE A 293 7.57 15.02 14.90
C ILE A 293 8.82 14.67 15.71
N SER A 294 8.67 14.04 16.88
CA SER A 294 9.81 13.62 17.71
C SER A 294 10.72 12.66 16.95
N VAL A 295 10.14 11.60 16.36
CA VAL A 295 10.89 10.63 15.55
C VAL A 295 11.65 11.34 14.43
N PHE A 296 11.00 12.22 13.67
CA PHE A 296 11.65 12.96 12.58
C PHE A 296 12.83 13.83 13.07
N ARG A 297 12.66 14.50 14.22
CA ARG A 297 13.70 15.35 14.80
C ARG A 297 14.91 14.53 15.26
N ASP A 298 14.68 13.37 15.85
CA ASP A 298 15.70 12.49 16.40
C ASP A 298 16.52 11.74 15.33
N MET A 299 16.05 11.70 14.08
CA MET A 299 16.77 11.07 12.96
C MET A 299 18.12 11.76 12.67
N CYS A 300 19.22 10.98 12.68
CA CYS A 300 20.55 11.47 12.32
C CYS A 300 20.72 11.82 10.83
N GLY A 301 19.91 11.22 9.96
CA GLY A 301 19.90 11.48 8.52
C GLY A 301 18.49 11.33 7.96
N ARG A 302 18.06 12.30 7.15
CA ARG A 302 16.70 12.39 6.60
C ARG A 302 16.77 12.37 5.09
N ASP A 303 16.27 11.29 4.49
CA ASP A 303 16.12 11.20 3.05
C ASP A 303 14.82 11.88 2.59
N THR A 304 14.62 11.99 1.27
CA THR A 304 13.41 12.55 0.68
C THR A 304 12.13 11.91 1.25
N GLN A 305 12.13 10.60 1.51
CA GLN A 305 10.95 9.89 2.02
C GLN A 305 10.59 10.34 3.44
N ALA A 306 11.58 10.52 4.33
CA ALA A 306 11.35 11.04 5.67
C ALA A 306 10.77 12.46 5.67
N TRP A 307 11.28 13.34 4.80
CA TRP A 307 10.75 14.70 4.62
C TRP A 307 9.31 14.68 4.08
N SER A 308 9.05 13.89 3.04
CA SER A 308 7.70 13.73 2.48
C SER A 308 6.72 13.19 3.52
N ALA A 309 7.14 12.23 4.35
CA ALA A 309 6.30 11.65 5.41
C ALA A 309 5.86 12.70 6.45
N ILE A 310 6.78 13.53 6.95
CA ILE A 310 6.43 14.56 7.95
C ILE A 310 5.58 15.70 7.35
N ILE A 311 5.83 16.08 6.09
CA ILE A 311 5.01 17.08 5.37
C ILE A 311 3.57 16.58 5.22
N VAL A 312 3.40 15.32 4.79
CA VAL A 312 2.06 14.69 4.70
C VAL A 312 1.41 14.58 6.08
N ALA A 313 2.16 14.27 7.14
CA ALA A 313 1.64 14.23 8.50
C ALA A 313 1.09 15.60 8.93
N TYR A 314 1.84 16.69 8.77
CA TYR A 314 1.33 18.03 9.05
C TYR A 314 0.08 18.37 8.23
N ALA A 315 0.08 18.09 6.93
CA ALA A 315 -1.03 18.39 6.02
C ALA A 315 -2.32 17.64 6.38
N THR A 316 -2.21 16.35 6.68
CA THR A 316 -3.36 15.50 7.04
C THR A 316 -3.90 15.81 8.43
N HIS A 317 -3.08 16.39 9.32
CA HIS A 317 -3.51 16.86 10.64
C HIS A 317 -4.06 18.30 10.67
N GLY A 318 -4.17 18.93 9.50
CA GLY A 318 -4.71 20.30 9.38
C GLY A 318 -3.70 21.41 9.60
N ASN A 319 -2.42 21.10 9.77
CA ASN A 319 -1.35 22.08 10.01
C ASN A 319 -0.69 22.47 8.68
N GLY A 320 -1.44 23.13 7.80
CA GLY A 320 -0.98 23.43 6.44
C GLY A 320 0.23 24.37 6.36
N SER A 321 0.27 25.37 7.24
CA SER A 321 1.41 26.31 7.35
C SER A 321 2.71 25.59 7.71
N GLU A 322 2.63 24.65 8.66
CA GLU A 322 3.80 23.84 9.06
C GLU A 322 4.23 22.91 7.94
N ALA A 323 3.30 22.31 7.18
CA ALA A 323 3.64 21.49 6.02
C ALA A 323 4.44 22.29 4.97
N ILE A 324 4.03 23.53 4.69
CA ILE A 324 4.76 24.44 3.78
C ILE A 324 6.12 24.84 4.37
N SER A 325 6.19 25.14 5.67
CA SER A 325 7.45 25.43 6.38
C SER A 325 8.45 24.27 6.24
N MET A 326 7.99 23.02 6.40
CA MET A 326 8.80 21.82 6.24
C MET A 326 9.34 21.64 4.82
N LEU A 327 8.60 22.03 3.78
CA LEU A 327 9.12 22.06 2.40
C LEU A 327 10.27 23.07 2.27
N GLU A 328 10.15 24.25 2.86
CA GLU A 328 11.22 25.25 2.82
C GLU A 328 12.47 24.80 3.60
N GLU A 329 12.30 24.10 4.72
CA GLU A 329 13.41 23.47 5.44
C GLU A 329 14.07 22.35 4.61
N MET A 330 13.28 21.51 3.93
CA MET A 330 13.77 20.47 3.03
C MET A 330 14.65 21.06 1.91
N LYS A 331 14.19 22.17 1.29
CA LYS A 331 14.94 22.91 0.27
C LYS A 331 16.23 23.50 0.83
N LYS A 332 16.20 24.11 2.01
CA LYS A 332 17.41 24.63 2.69
C LYS A 332 18.41 23.51 2.98
N GLY A 333 17.92 22.32 3.32
CA GLY A 333 18.70 21.09 3.47
C GLY A 333 19.25 20.51 2.16
N LYS A 334 18.94 21.13 1.01
CA LYS A 334 19.32 20.66 -0.35
C LYS A 334 18.80 19.26 -0.67
N VAL A 335 17.70 18.85 -0.06
CA VAL A 335 17.00 17.61 -0.38
C VAL A 335 15.93 17.93 -1.43
N GLN A 336 15.91 17.19 -2.53
CA GLN A 336 14.98 17.44 -3.63
C GLN A 336 13.58 16.90 -3.29
N PRO A 337 12.52 17.74 -3.41
CA PRO A 337 11.13 17.30 -3.35
C PRO A 337 10.84 16.21 -4.38
N ASP A 338 9.97 15.27 -4.02
CA ASP A 338 9.42 14.26 -4.93
C ASP A 338 7.90 14.39 -5.09
N GLU A 339 7.32 13.46 -5.84
CA GLU A 339 5.86 13.37 -6.06
C GLU A 339 5.08 13.27 -4.73
N ILE A 340 5.62 12.62 -3.70
CA ILE A 340 4.94 12.49 -2.41
C ILE A 340 5.04 13.80 -1.63
N THR A 341 6.16 14.52 -1.74
CA THR A 341 6.31 15.86 -1.16
C THR A 341 5.22 16.79 -1.67
N PHE A 342 5.06 16.89 -2.99
CA PHE A 342 4.04 17.76 -3.59
C PHE A 342 2.62 17.30 -3.29
N LEU A 343 2.36 16.00 -3.21
CA LEU A 343 1.06 15.49 -2.75
C LEU A 343 0.72 16.00 -1.35
N GLY A 344 1.68 15.97 -0.41
CA GLY A 344 1.51 16.53 0.94
C GLY A 344 1.21 18.02 0.95
N ILE A 345 1.91 18.80 0.11
CA ILE A 345 1.71 20.25 0.00
C ILE A 345 0.34 20.58 -0.61
N LEU A 346 -0.10 19.86 -1.63
CA LEU A 346 -1.43 20.06 -2.20
C LEU A 346 -2.55 19.64 -1.22
N TYR A 347 -2.33 18.63 -0.37
CA TYR A 347 -3.24 18.38 0.76
C TYR A 347 -3.29 19.54 1.74
N ALA A 348 -2.14 20.12 2.09
CA ALA A 348 -2.07 21.28 2.96
C ALA A 348 -2.86 22.45 2.38
N CYS A 349 -2.67 22.77 1.10
CA CYS A 349 -3.42 23.83 0.42
C CYS A 349 -4.93 23.52 0.40
N SER A 350 -5.31 22.30 0.02
CA SER A 350 -6.70 21.85 -0.06
C SER A 350 -7.43 21.95 1.28
N HIS A 351 -6.82 21.47 2.36
CA HIS A 351 -7.43 21.47 3.69
C HIS A 351 -7.47 22.83 4.39
N ASN A 352 -6.80 23.85 3.82
CA ASN A 352 -6.74 25.21 4.37
C ASN A 352 -7.31 26.27 3.40
N GLY A 353 -7.82 25.86 2.24
CA GLY A 353 -8.42 26.76 1.26
C GLY A 353 -7.42 27.70 0.55
N LEU A 354 -6.14 27.33 0.52
CA LEU A 354 -5.08 28.11 -0.13
C LEU A 354 -5.09 27.83 -1.64
N VAL A 355 -6.10 28.36 -2.34
CA VAL A 355 -6.37 28.02 -3.75
C VAL A 355 -5.23 28.49 -4.66
N GLU A 356 -4.80 29.73 -4.49
CA GLU A 356 -3.79 30.35 -5.35
C GLU A 356 -2.41 29.68 -5.13
N GLU A 357 -2.00 29.51 -3.88
CA GLU A 357 -0.76 28.79 -3.53
C GLU A 357 -0.82 27.33 -4.01
N GLY A 358 -1.99 26.69 -3.97
CA GLY A 358 -2.18 25.35 -4.50
C GLY A 358 -1.87 25.25 -5.99
N PHE A 359 -2.30 26.23 -6.80
CA PHE A 359 -1.96 26.30 -8.22
C PHE A 359 -0.47 26.61 -8.44
N GLU A 360 0.10 27.53 -7.66
CA GLU A 360 1.54 27.83 -7.73
C GLU A 360 2.39 26.57 -7.49
N PHE A 361 2.11 25.82 -6.41
CA PHE A 361 2.82 24.57 -6.13
C PHE A 361 2.56 23.51 -7.19
N PHE A 362 1.32 23.36 -7.66
CA PHE A 362 0.98 22.39 -8.70
C PHE A 362 1.74 22.65 -10.01
N HIS A 363 1.87 23.92 -10.42
CA HIS A 363 2.64 24.30 -11.60
C HIS A 363 4.15 24.16 -11.39
N SER A 364 4.68 24.58 -10.24
CA SER A 364 6.10 24.46 -9.91
C SER A 364 6.59 23.01 -9.95
N MET A 365 5.76 22.06 -9.50
CA MET A 365 6.06 20.62 -9.53
C MET A 365 6.50 20.16 -10.93
N THR A 366 5.82 20.64 -11.98
CA THR A 366 6.15 20.28 -13.36
C THR A 366 7.28 21.14 -13.91
N HIS A 367 7.20 22.46 -13.76
CA HIS A 367 8.10 23.39 -14.44
C HIS A 367 9.49 23.50 -13.79
N GLU A 368 9.57 23.38 -12.47
CA GLU A 368 10.83 23.51 -11.72
C GLU A 368 11.45 22.15 -11.40
N TYR A 369 10.63 21.15 -11.05
CA TYR A 369 11.12 19.85 -10.59
C TYR A 369 10.98 18.72 -11.63
N GLY A 370 10.31 18.97 -12.75
CA GLY A 370 10.11 17.96 -13.80
C GLY A 370 9.26 16.76 -13.35
N ILE A 371 8.47 16.92 -12.28
CA ILE A 371 7.61 15.87 -11.73
C ILE A 371 6.28 15.89 -12.48
N VAL A 372 5.92 14.75 -13.08
CA VAL A 372 4.67 14.60 -13.82
C VAL A 372 3.51 14.38 -12.85
N PRO A 373 2.43 15.20 -12.89
CA PRO A 373 1.29 15.00 -12.01
C PRO A 373 0.59 13.65 -12.22
N SER A 374 0.53 12.87 -11.14
CA SER A 374 -0.33 11.67 -11.06
C SER A 374 -1.80 12.01 -10.75
N ILE A 375 -2.69 11.03 -10.88
CA ILE A 375 -4.12 11.15 -10.55
C ILE A 375 -4.39 11.66 -9.13
N LYS A 376 -3.48 11.39 -8.18
CA LYS A 376 -3.60 11.87 -6.80
C LYS A 376 -3.45 13.39 -6.71
N HIS A 377 -2.50 13.98 -7.45
CA HIS A 377 -2.30 15.43 -7.48
C HIS A 377 -3.50 16.15 -8.09
N TYR A 378 -4.01 15.63 -9.22
CA TYR A 378 -5.25 16.15 -9.82
C TYR A 378 -6.43 16.04 -8.85
N GLY A 379 -6.52 14.94 -8.09
CA GLY A 379 -7.49 14.77 -7.03
C GLY A 379 -7.43 15.84 -5.96
N CYS A 380 -6.22 16.25 -5.53
CA CYS A 380 -6.06 17.34 -4.56
C CYS A 380 -6.50 18.69 -5.14
N MET A 381 -6.23 18.97 -6.42
CA MET A 381 -6.67 20.22 -7.06
C MET A 381 -8.20 20.29 -7.19
N VAL A 382 -8.85 19.18 -7.54
CA VAL A 382 -10.31 19.09 -7.55
C VAL A 382 -10.90 19.26 -6.15
N ASP A 383 -10.30 18.62 -5.13
CA ASP A 383 -10.71 18.75 -3.73
C ASP A 383 -10.56 20.21 -3.23
N LEU A 384 -9.46 20.88 -3.59
CA LEU A 384 -9.17 22.29 -3.28
C LEU A 384 -10.21 23.24 -3.89
N LEU A 385 -10.44 23.16 -5.21
CA LEU A 385 -11.45 23.98 -5.90
C LEU A 385 -12.86 23.68 -5.37
N GLY A 386 -13.14 22.40 -5.15
CA GLY A 386 -14.41 21.90 -4.66
C GLY A 386 -14.75 22.41 -3.26
N ARG A 387 -13.79 22.42 -2.32
CA ARG A 387 -13.97 22.99 -0.97
C ARG A 387 -14.10 24.51 -0.99
N ALA A 388 -13.45 25.18 -1.93
CA ALA A 388 -13.55 26.63 -2.13
C ALA A 388 -14.87 27.05 -2.79
N GLY A 389 -15.75 26.11 -3.16
CA GLY A 389 -17.00 26.40 -3.88
C GLY A 389 -16.82 26.78 -5.35
N ARG A 390 -15.61 26.69 -5.91
CA ARG A 390 -15.29 26.98 -7.32
C ARG A 390 -15.63 25.77 -8.21
N LEU A 391 -16.90 25.35 -8.16
CA LEU A 391 -17.35 24.07 -8.74
C LEU A 391 -17.23 24.04 -10.26
N ASP A 392 -17.53 25.14 -10.96
CA ASP A 392 -17.42 25.21 -12.42
C ASP A 392 -15.96 25.07 -12.88
N GLU A 393 -15.04 25.68 -12.14
CA GLU A 393 -13.61 25.55 -12.39
C GLU A 393 -13.11 24.14 -12.10
N ALA A 394 -13.60 23.50 -11.04
CA ALA A 394 -13.29 22.11 -10.74
C ALA A 394 -13.77 21.16 -11.85
N TYR A 395 -14.98 21.39 -12.39
CA TYR A 395 -15.50 20.61 -13.51
C TYR A 395 -14.62 20.79 -14.76
N LYS A 396 -14.34 22.05 -15.12
CA LYS A 396 -13.49 22.38 -16.26
C LYS A 396 -12.08 21.79 -16.12
N PHE A 397 -11.50 21.85 -14.92
CA PHE A 397 -10.20 21.28 -14.63
C PHE A 397 -10.15 19.78 -14.89
N ILE A 398 -11.21 19.03 -14.56
CA ILE A 398 -11.28 17.58 -14.85
C ILE A 398 -11.41 17.33 -16.36
N ASP A 399 -12.24 18.12 -17.06
CA ASP A 399 -12.47 17.97 -18.50
C ASP A 399 -11.21 18.30 -19.34
N GLU A 400 -10.33 19.18 -18.85
CA GLU A 400 -9.09 19.60 -19.52
C GLU A 400 -7.86 18.73 -19.17
N LEU A 401 -8.03 17.64 -18.42
CA LEU A 401 -6.90 16.80 -18.00
C LEU A 401 -6.15 16.18 -19.19
N PRO A 402 -4.80 16.10 -19.13
CA PRO A 402 -4.00 15.44 -20.16
C PRO A 402 -4.07 13.91 -20.08
N ILE A 403 -4.76 13.36 -19.08
CA ILE A 403 -4.96 11.93 -18.85
C ILE A 403 -6.46 11.64 -18.73
N LYS A 404 -6.86 10.39 -19.04
CA LYS A 404 -8.26 9.98 -18.87
C LYS A 404 -8.68 10.14 -17.39
N PRO A 405 -9.73 10.92 -17.09
CA PRO A 405 -10.23 11.04 -15.73
C PRO A 405 -10.68 9.69 -15.17
N THR A 406 -10.49 9.51 -13.88
CA THR A 406 -10.94 8.31 -13.15
C THR A 406 -12.22 8.63 -12.36
N PRO A 407 -13.04 7.62 -12.01
CA PRO A 407 -14.25 7.83 -11.20
C PRO A 407 -14.00 8.61 -9.90
N ILE A 408 -12.82 8.48 -9.29
CA ILE A 408 -12.51 9.13 -8.01
C ILE A 408 -12.42 10.66 -8.11
N LEU A 409 -12.01 11.22 -9.26
CA LEU A 409 -12.00 12.67 -9.46
C LEU A 409 -13.42 13.24 -9.52
N TRP A 410 -14.28 12.60 -10.32
CA TRP A 410 -15.68 12.98 -10.41
C TRP A 410 -16.43 12.77 -9.09
N ARG A 411 -16.14 11.70 -8.33
CA ARG A 411 -16.69 11.49 -6.98
C ARG A 411 -16.25 12.57 -5.99
N THR A 412 -15.02 13.06 -6.11
CA THR A 412 -14.53 14.19 -5.30
C THR A 412 -15.36 15.45 -5.61
N LEU A 413 -15.59 15.75 -6.89
CA LEU A 413 -16.45 16.87 -7.29
C LEU A 413 -17.92 16.67 -6.87
N LEU A 414 -18.47 15.45 -6.97
CA LEU A 414 -19.82 15.12 -6.52
C LEU A 414 -19.99 15.40 -5.01
N SER A 415 -18.98 15.05 -4.20
CA SER A 415 -18.96 15.37 -2.77
C SER A 415 -18.99 16.87 -2.52
N SER A 416 -18.28 17.67 -3.32
CA SER A 416 -18.31 19.13 -3.24
C SER A 416 -19.65 19.71 -3.67
N CYS A 417 -20.24 19.21 -4.76
CA CYS A 417 -21.60 19.58 -5.16
C CYS A 417 -22.63 19.30 -4.05
N ASN A 418 -22.51 18.16 -3.35
CA ASN A 418 -23.36 17.84 -2.20
C ASN A 418 -23.17 18.80 -1.01
N SER A 419 -21.93 19.21 -0.75
CA SER A 419 -21.60 20.14 0.33
C SER A 419 -22.13 21.55 0.06
N HIS A 420 -22.09 21.98 -1.21
CA HIS A 420 -22.57 23.29 -1.65
C HIS A 420 -24.03 23.31 -2.15
N GLY A 421 -24.74 22.17 -2.12
CA GLY A 421 -26.13 22.09 -2.54
C GLY A 421 -26.38 22.24 -4.06
N ASN A 422 -25.36 22.07 -4.91
CA ASN A 422 -25.48 22.25 -6.36
C ASN A 422 -26.00 20.98 -7.06
N VAL A 423 -27.33 20.83 -7.11
CA VAL A 423 -28.01 19.67 -7.70
C VAL A 423 -27.74 19.51 -9.19
N GLU A 424 -27.74 20.60 -9.95
CA GLU A 424 -27.61 20.53 -11.42
C GLU A 424 -26.25 20.02 -11.84
N MET A 425 -25.18 20.54 -11.24
CA MET A 425 -23.84 20.04 -11.52
C MET A 425 -23.66 18.60 -11.04
N ALA A 426 -24.22 18.24 -9.88
CA ALA A 426 -24.17 16.86 -9.38
C ALA A 426 -24.80 15.86 -10.37
N LYS A 427 -25.89 16.24 -11.05
CA LYS A 427 -26.52 15.44 -12.12
C LYS A 427 -25.65 15.33 -13.38
N GLN A 428 -24.83 16.32 -13.70
CA GLN A 428 -23.87 16.21 -14.80
C GLN A 428 -22.69 15.30 -14.41
N VAL A 429 -22.15 15.50 -13.21
CA VAL A 429 -21.02 14.73 -12.67
C VAL A 429 -21.37 13.25 -12.53
N ILE A 430 -22.58 12.89 -12.09
CA ILE A 430 -22.98 11.49 -11.97
C ILE A 430 -23.03 10.77 -13.32
N GLN A 431 -23.40 11.47 -14.41
CA GLN A 431 -23.39 10.89 -15.74
C GLN A 431 -21.96 10.54 -16.15
N ARG A 432 -21.00 11.43 -15.88
CA ARG A 432 -19.56 11.16 -16.08
C ARG A 432 -19.05 10.00 -15.25
N ILE A 433 -19.54 9.84 -14.02
CA ILE A 433 -19.20 8.68 -13.17
C ILE A 433 -19.72 7.40 -13.82
N PHE A 434 -21.00 7.35 -14.21
CA PHE A 434 -21.62 6.15 -14.79
C PHE A 434 -21.07 5.76 -16.17
N GLU A 435 -20.51 6.70 -16.93
CA GLU A 435 -19.74 6.41 -18.14
C GLU A 435 -18.46 5.59 -17.86
N LEU A 436 -17.95 5.63 -16.62
CA LEU A 436 -16.70 4.99 -16.21
C LEU A 436 -16.91 3.79 -15.28
N ASP A 437 -17.79 3.92 -14.29
CA ASP A 437 -18.10 2.91 -13.27
C ASP A 437 -19.43 3.26 -12.57
N ASP A 438 -20.42 2.38 -12.69
CA ASP A 438 -21.76 2.52 -12.11
C ASP A 438 -22.04 1.52 -10.97
N SER A 439 -21.01 0.82 -10.48
CA SER A 439 -21.16 -0.22 -9.45
C SER A 439 -21.16 0.33 -8.01
N HIS A 440 -20.67 1.55 -7.81
CA HIS A 440 -20.44 2.11 -6.49
C HIS A 440 -21.73 2.72 -5.89
N GLY A 441 -22.35 2.00 -4.94
CA GLY A 441 -23.62 2.40 -4.32
C GLY A 441 -23.59 3.76 -3.62
N GLY A 442 -22.42 4.22 -3.16
CA GLY A 442 -22.28 5.54 -2.53
C GLY A 442 -22.66 6.71 -3.45
N ASP A 443 -22.44 6.58 -4.75
CA ASP A 443 -22.64 7.66 -5.72
C ASP A 443 -24.14 7.98 -5.87
N TYR A 444 -24.96 6.91 -5.92
CA TYR A 444 -26.41 6.97 -5.92
C TYR A 444 -26.96 7.58 -4.64
N VAL A 445 -26.41 7.18 -3.49
CA VAL A 445 -26.85 7.64 -2.17
C VAL A 445 -26.59 9.13 -2.01
N VAL A 446 -25.41 9.61 -2.39
CA VAL A 446 -25.06 11.04 -2.32
C VAL A 446 -26.02 11.87 -3.17
N LEU A 447 -26.24 11.49 -4.43
CA LEU A 447 -27.12 12.26 -5.31
C LEU A 447 -28.59 12.19 -4.89
N SER A 448 -29.07 11.02 -4.45
CA SER A 448 -30.42 10.85 -3.92
C SER A 448 -30.65 11.77 -2.71
N ASN A 449 -29.71 11.79 -1.77
CA ASN A 449 -29.80 12.64 -0.59
C ASN A 449 -29.76 14.13 -0.96
N LEU A 450 -28.90 14.52 -1.90
CA LEU A 450 -28.83 15.89 -2.40
C LEU A 450 -30.14 16.34 -3.07
N CYS A 451 -30.72 15.51 -3.94
CA CYS A 451 -31.99 15.82 -4.61
C CYS A 451 -33.12 16.04 -3.60
N ALA A 452 -33.25 15.16 -2.60
CA ALA A 452 -34.32 15.28 -1.63
C ALA A 452 -34.10 16.42 -0.61
N ARG A 453 -32.86 16.79 -0.25
CA ARG A 453 -32.57 18.03 0.50
C ARG A 453 -33.02 19.29 -0.25
N SER A 454 -33.03 19.25 -1.59
CA SER A 454 -33.56 20.32 -2.44
C SER A 454 -35.04 20.18 -2.79
N GLY A 455 -35.78 19.28 -2.12
CA GLY A 455 -37.21 19.05 -2.34
C GLY A 455 -37.56 18.27 -3.62
N ARG A 456 -36.57 17.76 -4.37
CA ARG A 456 -36.77 17.00 -5.61
C ARG A 456 -36.90 15.50 -5.34
N TRP A 457 -38.00 15.12 -4.71
CA TRP A 457 -38.24 13.74 -4.26
C TRP A 457 -38.33 12.72 -5.41
N ASP A 458 -38.87 13.11 -6.56
CA ASP A 458 -38.96 12.23 -7.74
C ASP A 458 -37.56 11.82 -8.23
N ASP A 459 -36.64 12.78 -8.32
CA ASP A 459 -35.24 12.52 -8.68
C ASP A 459 -34.57 11.62 -7.63
N ALA A 460 -34.81 11.90 -6.33
CA ALA A 460 -34.24 11.11 -5.24
C ALA A 460 -34.68 9.64 -5.29
N ASN A 461 -35.98 9.41 -5.53
CA ASN A 461 -36.57 8.08 -5.67
C ASN A 461 -36.08 7.37 -6.93
N PHE A 462 -35.91 8.10 -8.03
CA PHE A 462 -35.34 7.58 -9.28
C PHE A 462 -33.94 7.01 -9.07
N PHE A 463 -33.05 7.74 -8.40
CA PHE A 463 -31.68 7.25 -8.14
C PHE A 463 -31.64 6.06 -7.18
N ARG A 464 -32.52 6.01 -6.17
CA ARG A 464 -32.63 4.83 -5.28
C ARG A 464 -33.10 3.59 -6.03
N LYS A 465 -34.12 3.74 -6.88
CA LYS A 465 -34.60 2.64 -7.74
C LYS A 465 -33.53 2.19 -8.72
N MET A 466 -32.76 3.11 -9.29
CA MET A 466 -31.66 2.78 -10.19
C MET A 466 -30.56 1.99 -9.47
N MET A 467 -30.17 2.40 -8.26
CA MET A 467 -29.21 1.68 -7.42
C MET A 467 -29.65 0.23 -7.18
N MET A 468 -30.92 0.01 -6.82
CA MET A 468 -31.50 -1.32 -6.61
C MET A 468 -31.48 -2.15 -7.89
N ASN A 469 -31.92 -1.59 -9.02
CA ASN A 469 -31.97 -2.28 -10.30
C ASN A 469 -30.59 -2.73 -10.79
N LYS A 470 -29.54 -1.98 -10.46
CA LYS A 470 -28.15 -2.30 -10.82
C LYS A 470 -27.43 -3.18 -9.79
N GLY A 471 -28.07 -3.49 -8.66
CA GLY A 471 -27.46 -4.26 -7.58
C GLY A 471 -26.29 -3.54 -6.88
N ALA A 472 -26.22 -2.21 -6.98
CA ALA A 472 -25.17 -1.44 -6.33
C ALA A 472 -25.44 -1.35 -4.82
N VAL A 473 -24.44 -1.68 -4.00
CA VAL A 473 -24.56 -1.73 -2.54
C VAL A 473 -23.75 -0.60 -1.91
N LYS A 474 -24.33 0.07 -0.91
CA LYS A 474 -23.64 1.09 -0.12
C LYS A 474 -22.75 0.40 0.92
N VAL A 475 -21.48 0.78 0.98
CA VAL A 475 -20.58 0.38 2.07
C VAL A 475 -21.09 1.00 3.39
N PRO A 476 -21.29 0.21 4.46
CA PRO A 476 -21.69 0.74 5.75
C PRO A 476 -20.59 1.62 6.36
N GLY A 477 -21.00 2.66 7.10
CA GLY A 477 -20.07 3.43 7.92
C GLY A 477 -19.60 2.56 9.08
N CYS A 478 -18.30 2.49 9.27
CA CYS A 478 -17.65 1.79 10.37
C CYS A 478 -16.67 2.74 11.03
N SER A 479 -16.75 2.82 12.36
CA SER A 479 -15.81 3.52 13.21
C SER A 479 -15.12 2.52 14.13
N SER A 480 -13.82 2.69 14.34
CA SER A 480 -13.01 1.82 15.18
C SER A 480 -12.23 2.62 16.21
N ILE A 481 -12.00 2.01 17.38
CA ILE A 481 -11.26 2.60 18.51
C ILE A 481 -10.40 1.51 19.17
N GLU A 482 -9.16 1.84 19.51
CA GLU A 482 -8.30 0.99 20.32
C GLU A 482 -8.50 1.30 21.82
N VAL A 483 -8.85 0.28 22.60
CA VAL A 483 -8.89 0.35 24.07
C VAL A 483 -8.24 -0.91 24.62
N ASN A 484 -7.29 -0.76 25.55
CA ASN A 484 -6.58 -1.88 26.18
C ASN A 484 -5.92 -2.85 25.16
N ASN A 485 -5.29 -2.31 24.10
CA ASN A 485 -4.69 -3.07 22.99
C ASN A 485 -5.68 -3.90 22.13
N VAL A 486 -6.98 -3.63 22.23
CA VAL A 486 -8.02 -4.28 21.43
C VAL A 486 -8.70 -3.22 20.57
N VAL A 487 -8.78 -3.49 19.26
CA VAL A 487 -9.55 -2.65 18.33
C VAL A 487 -11.01 -3.09 18.36
N HIS A 488 -11.91 -2.16 18.68
CA HIS A 488 -13.36 -2.34 18.69
C HIS A 488 -13.97 -1.63 17.50
N GLU A 489 -14.84 -2.31 16.75
CA GLU A 489 -15.52 -1.77 15.57
C GLU A 489 -17.02 -1.54 15.85
N PHE A 490 -17.57 -0.47 15.29
CA PHE A 490 -18.97 -0.07 15.41
C PHE A 490 -19.53 0.27 14.03
N PHE A 491 -20.66 -0.30 13.64
CA PHE A 491 -21.28 -0.02 12.34
C PHE A 491 -22.54 0.85 12.49
N SER A 492 -22.72 1.78 11.54
CA SER A 492 -23.93 2.59 11.47
C SER A 492 -25.15 1.71 11.16
N GLY A 493 -26.16 1.75 12.02
CA GLY A 493 -27.35 0.92 11.92
C GLY A 493 -27.37 -0.30 12.86
N ASP A 494 -26.28 -0.55 13.61
CA ASP A 494 -26.18 -1.63 14.60
C ASP A 494 -27.08 -1.46 15.84
N GLY A 495 -27.91 -0.41 15.87
CA GLY A 495 -28.84 -0.10 16.96
C GLY A 495 -29.85 -1.21 17.30
N VAL A 496 -29.95 -2.27 16.47
CA VAL A 496 -30.88 -3.39 16.68
C VAL A 496 -30.16 -4.73 16.97
N HIS A 497 -28.86 -4.86 16.71
CA HIS A 497 -28.18 -6.16 16.72
C HIS A 497 -26.85 -6.23 17.51
N SER A 498 -26.30 -5.14 18.03
CA SER A 498 -25.09 -5.20 18.87
C SER A 498 -25.40 -5.23 20.38
N THR A 499 -24.89 -6.27 21.04
CA THR A 499 -25.12 -6.65 22.44
C THR A 499 -24.14 -5.98 23.41
N SER A 500 -24.14 -4.66 23.49
CA SER A 500 -23.57 -3.96 24.67
C SER A 500 -24.71 -3.38 25.47
N THR A 501 -25.08 -4.03 26.58
CA THR A 501 -26.20 -3.61 27.44
C THR A 501 -26.03 -2.18 27.97
N ASP A 502 -24.79 -1.68 28.03
CA ASP A 502 -24.46 -0.43 28.72
C ASP A 502 -24.13 0.72 27.75
N LEU A 503 -23.77 0.43 26.49
CA LEU A 503 -23.34 1.45 25.52
C LEU A 503 -24.50 2.32 25.01
N HIS A 504 -25.64 1.71 24.65
CA HIS A 504 -26.78 2.49 24.15
C HIS A 504 -27.37 3.41 25.23
N PRO A 505 -27.61 2.96 26.48
CA PRO A 505 -28.06 3.84 27.55
C PRO A 505 -27.06 4.99 27.82
N ALA A 506 -25.76 4.71 27.78
CA ALA A 506 -24.74 5.74 27.95
C ALA A 506 -24.74 6.76 26.82
N LEU A 507 -24.92 6.32 25.57
CA LEU A 507 -25.04 7.20 24.41
C LEU A 507 -26.32 8.05 24.48
N ASP A 508 -27.43 7.47 24.91
CA ASP A 508 -28.68 8.19 25.15
C ASP A 508 -28.50 9.31 26.17
N GLU A 509 -27.79 9.03 27.28
CA GLU A 509 -27.51 10.04 28.31
C GLU A 509 -26.52 11.10 27.80
N LEU A 510 -25.47 10.68 27.10
CA LEU A 510 -24.53 11.59 26.45
C LEU A 510 -25.26 12.58 25.55
N VAL A 511 -26.18 12.12 24.69
CA VAL A 511 -26.92 13.00 23.78
C VAL A 511 -27.83 13.98 24.54
N LYS A 512 -28.39 13.61 25.70
CA LYS A 512 -29.12 14.57 26.55
C LYS A 512 -28.20 15.67 27.06
N GLU A 513 -27.01 15.31 27.56
CA GLU A 513 -26.01 16.29 28.01
C GLU A 513 -25.57 17.23 26.87
N LEU A 514 -25.35 16.67 25.67
CA LEU A 514 -25.03 17.47 24.49
C LEU A 514 -26.15 18.48 24.18
N LYS A 515 -27.42 18.05 24.21
CA LYS A 515 -28.57 18.94 23.98
C LYS A 515 -28.66 20.05 25.03
N LEU A 516 -28.39 19.74 26.30
CA LEU A 516 -28.33 20.76 27.37
C LEU A 516 -27.22 21.79 27.14
N ALA A 517 -26.12 21.39 26.49
CA ALA A 517 -25.03 22.29 26.10
C ALA A 517 -25.29 23.07 24.80
N GLY A 518 -26.41 22.82 24.11
CA GLY A 518 -26.79 23.52 22.87
C GLY A 518 -26.49 22.78 21.58
N TYR A 519 -26.16 21.48 21.62
CA TYR A 519 -26.08 20.64 20.42
C TYR A 519 -27.48 20.44 19.83
N VAL A 520 -27.59 20.67 18.52
CA VAL A 520 -28.78 20.40 17.71
C VAL A 520 -28.40 19.40 16.63
N ALA A 521 -29.14 18.30 16.55
CA ALA A 521 -28.90 17.28 15.54
C ALA A 521 -29.30 17.80 14.15
N ASP A 522 -28.45 17.57 13.15
CA ASP A 522 -28.73 18.00 11.77
C ASP A 522 -29.66 17.01 11.06
N THR A 523 -30.96 17.11 11.33
CA THR A 523 -32.00 16.25 10.75
C THR A 523 -32.06 16.32 9.21
N SER A 524 -31.49 17.36 8.60
CA SER A 524 -31.40 17.50 7.13
C SER A 524 -30.52 16.42 6.48
N LEU A 525 -29.68 15.74 7.26
CA LEU A 525 -28.83 14.63 6.80
C LEU A 525 -29.59 13.31 6.66
N VAL A 526 -30.77 13.19 7.28
CA VAL A 526 -31.62 11.99 7.21
C VAL A 526 -32.75 12.22 6.23
N VAL A 527 -32.61 11.63 5.05
CA VAL A 527 -33.44 11.97 3.90
C VAL A 527 -34.52 10.91 3.67
N HIS A 528 -35.49 10.87 4.58
CA HIS A 528 -36.71 10.06 4.50
C HIS A 528 -37.94 10.97 4.68
N ALA A 529 -38.75 11.09 3.62
CA ALA A 529 -39.90 12.00 3.59
C ALA A 529 -40.97 11.65 4.65
N ASP A 530 -41.08 10.36 4.97
CA ASP A 530 -42.12 9.84 5.86
C ASP A 530 -41.70 9.84 7.34
N LEU A 531 -40.47 10.25 7.65
CA LEU A 531 -39.98 10.27 9.04
C LEU A 531 -40.17 11.64 9.68
N GLU A 532 -40.67 11.63 10.90
CA GLU A 532 -40.70 12.81 11.77
C GLU A 532 -39.28 13.16 12.24
N ASP A 533 -39.07 14.41 12.64
CA ASP A 533 -37.73 14.87 13.03
C ASP A 533 -37.17 14.09 14.23
N GLU A 534 -38.03 13.62 15.12
CA GLU A 534 -37.68 12.77 16.26
C GLU A 534 -37.12 11.40 15.82
N GLU A 535 -37.68 10.82 14.77
CA GLU A 535 -37.19 9.56 14.18
C GLU A 535 -35.87 9.77 13.44
N LYS A 536 -35.71 10.91 12.75
CA LYS A 536 -34.44 11.30 12.12
C LYS A 536 -33.33 11.49 13.14
N GLU A 537 -33.61 12.16 14.25
CA GLU A 537 -32.67 12.31 15.35
C GLU A 537 -32.24 10.96 15.93
N LEU A 538 -33.16 10.00 16.03
CA LEU A 538 -32.84 8.65 16.49
C LEU A 538 -31.85 7.94 15.56
N ILE A 539 -31.99 8.10 14.25
CA ILE A 539 -31.04 7.55 13.27
C ILE A 539 -29.65 8.20 13.42
N LEU A 540 -29.58 9.52 13.56
CA LEU A 540 -28.32 10.25 13.76
C LEU A 540 -27.63 9.91 15.08
N ARG A 541 -28.40 9.56 16.11
CA ARG A 541 -27.88 9.19 17.43
C ARG A 541 -26.92 8.02 17.33
N TYR A 542 -27.32 6.97 16.61
CA TYR A 542 -26.59 5.71 16.50
C TYR A 542 -25.61 5.66 15.31
N HIS A 543 -25.06 6.82 14.92
CA HIS A 543 -23.91 6.85 14.04
C HIS A 543 -22.69 6.19 14.71
N SER A 544 -21.93 5.43 13.91
CA SER A 544 -20.76 4.67 14.36
C SER A 544 -19.74 5.51 15.16
N GLU A 545 -19.59 6.78 14.80
CA GLU A 545 -18.65 7.72 15.40
C GLU A 545 -19.04 8.03 16.85
N LYS A 546 -20.33 8.29 17.10
CA LYS A 546 -20.83 8.59 18.44
C LYS A 546 -20.76 7.35 19.33
N LEU A 547 -21.04 6.17 18.78
CA LEU A 547 -20.87 4.89 19.47
C LEU A 547 -19.41 4.68 19.89
N ALA A 548 -18.47 4.85 18.96
CA ALA A 548 -17.04 4.68 19.22
C ALA A 548 -16.51 5.70 20.24
N ILE A 549 -16.90 6.98 20.14
CA ILE A 549 -16.52 8.02 21.11
C ILE A 549 -17.08 7.69 22.49
N THR A 550 -18.37 7.31 22.58
CA THR A 550 -19.03 6.95 23.85
C THR A 550 -18.35 5.75 24.48
N PHE A 551 -18.04 4.71 23.70
CA PHE A 551 -17.28 3.56 24.17
C PHE A 551 -15.92 3.98 24.73
N GLY A 552 -15.23 4.89 24.05
CA GLY A 552 -13.98 5.47 24.53
C GLY A 552 -14.14 6.21 25.85
N LEU A 553 -15.20 7.03 26.02
CA LEU A 553 -15.49 7.73 27.27
C LEU A 553 -15.74 6.77 28.44
N LEU A 554 -16.46 5.67 28.22
CA LEU A 554 -16.80 4.69 29.25
C LEU A 554 -15.59 3.86 29.70
N ASN A 555 -14.71 3.50 28.76
CA ASN A 555 -13.68 2.48 28.99
C ASN A 555 -12.27 3.03 29.17
N THR A 556 -12.10 4.35 29.26
CA THR A 556 -10.78 4.97 29.49
C THR A 556 -10.83 6.04 30.58
N PRO A 557 -9.73 6.23 31.35
CA PRO A 557 -9.69 7.22 32.43
C PRO A 557 -9.94 8.67 31.95
N PRO A 558 -10.46 9.56 32.82
CA PRO A 558 -10.53 10.98 32.54
C PRO A 558 -9.18 11.56 32.10
N GLY A 559 -9.18 12.45 31.10
CA GLY A 559 -7.97 13.03 30.51
C GLY A 559 -7.32 12.20 29.39
N THR A 560 -7.69 10.92 29.20
CA THR A 560 -7.20 10.13 28.06
C THR A 560 -7.77 10.66 26.73
N THR A 561 -6.91 10.91 25.74
CA THR A 561 -7.32 11.26 24.38
C THR A 561 -8.09 10.10 23.73
N VAL A 562 -9.29 10.37 23.21
CA VAL A 562 -10.10 9.39 22.46
C VAL A 562 -9.69 9.43 21.01
N ARG A 563 -9.30 8.30 20.43
CA ARG A 563 -8.90 8.20 19.02
C ARG A 563 -9.85 7.27 18.29
N VAL A 564 -10.54 7.79 17.28
CA VAL A 564 -11.45 7.00 16.45
C VAL A 564 -11.03 7.08 15.00
N VAL A 565 -11.01 5.94 14.32
CA VAL A 565 -10.72 5.82 12.89
C VAL A 565 -11.99 5.41 12.17
N GLN A 566 -12.35 6.16 11.13
CA GLN A 566 -13.54 5.90 10.32
C GLN A 566 -13.19 5.58 8.87
N ASN A 567 -13.95 4.66 8.26
CA ASN A 567 -13.79 4.27 6.86
C ASN A 567 -14.41 5.25 5.85
N LEU A 568 -15.16 6.24 6.32
CA LEU A 568 -15.87 7.27 5.53
C LEU A 568 -15.54 8.67 6.05
N ARG A 569 -15.91 9.70 5.29
CA ARG A 569 -15.81 11.10 5.74
C ARG A 569 -16.77 11.34 6.91
N VAL A 570 -16.28 11.97 7.97
CA VAL A 570 -17.10 12.34 9.14
C VAL A 570 -18.23 13.27 8.69
N CYS A 571 -19.47 12.96 9.06
CA CYS A 571 -20.62 13.81 8.72
C CYS A 571 -20.67 15.08 9.59
N GLY A 572 -21.35 16.13 9.12
CA GLY A 572 -21.41 17.41 9.82
C GLY A 572 -22.01 17.33 11.23
N ASP A 573 -22.97 16.42 11.43
CA ASP A 573 -23.58 16.16 12.72
C ASP A 573 -22.62 15.48 13.72
N CYS A 574 -21.91 14.44 13.30
CA CYS A 574 -20.88 13.78 14.11
C CYS A 574 -19.72 14.72 14.43
N HIS A 575 -19.29 15.54 13.45
CA HIS A 575 -18.27 16.57 13.66
C HIS A 575 -18.70 17.59 14.72
N SER A 576 -19.97 18.05 14.65
CA SER A 576 -20.53 18.97 15.64
C SER A 576 -20.65 18.32 17.02
N ALA A 577 -21.15 17.08 17.10
CA ALA A 577 -21.23 16.32 18.34
C ALA A 577 -19.84 16.16 18.99
N ALA A 578 -18.81 15.83 18.22
CA ALA A 578 -17.44 15.69 18.74
C ALA A 578 -16.88 16.99 19.35
N LYS A 579 -17.23 18.17 18.78
CA LYS A 579 -16.92 19.47 19.41
C LYS A 579 -17.54 19.57 20.80
N PHE A 580 -18.86 19.36 20.91
CA PHE A 580 -19.55 19.42 22.21
C PHE A 580 -19.03 18.39 23.21
N ILE A 581 -18.76 17.15 22.76
CA ILE A 581 -18.19 16.11 23.62
C ILE A 581 -16.82 16.56 24.16
N SER A 582 -15.94 17.10 23.32
CA SER A 582 -14.62 17.58 23.77
C SER A 582 -14.73 18.69 24.82
N PHE A 583 -15.74 19.56 24.70
CA PHE A 583 -15.99 20.67 25.62
C PHE A 583 -16.57 20.20 26.96
N ILE A 584 -17.61 19.35 26.93
CA ILE A 584 -18.32 18.91 28.14
C ILE A 584 -17.43 18.01 29.01
N PHE A 585 -16.72 17.07 28.37
CA PHE A 585 -15.92 16.06 29.09
C PHE A 585 -14.47 16.49 29.31
N GLY A 586 -14.05 17.64 28.78
CA GLY A 586 -12.66 18.12 28.89
C GLY A 586 -11.65 17.13 28.30
N ARG A 587 -12.03 16.42 27.23
CA ARG A 587 -11.22 15.38 26.59
C ARG A 587 -10.87 15.77 25.17
N GLU A 588 -9.63 15.51 24.77
CA GLU A 588 -9.26 15.60 23.37
C GLU A 588 -9.85 14.41 22.61
N ILE A 589 -10.57 14.70 21.52
CA ILE A 589 -11.11 13.67 20.62
C ILE A 589 -10.38 13.83 19.29
N ILE A 590 -9.80 12.75 18.78
CA ILE A 590 -9.13 12.70 17.48
C ILE A 590 -9.96 11.78 16.59
N LEU A 591 -10.60 12.36 15.56
CA LEU A 591 -11.29 11.59 14.53
C LEU A 591 -10.47 11.57 13.25
N ARG A 592 -10.09 10.37 12.80
CA ARG A 592 -9.47 10.15 11.50
C ARG A 592 -10.54 9.76 10.50
N ASP A 593 -10.71 10.57 9.47
CA ASP A 593 -11.46 10.18 8.27
C ASP A 593 -10.51 9.69 7.15
N VAL A 594 -11.06 9.45 5.96
CA VAL A 594 -10.33 8.89 4.81
C VAL A 594 -9.12 9.74 4.40
N LYS A 595 -9.15 11.06 4.59
CA LYS A 595 -8.12 11.99 4.09
C LYS A 595 -7.51 12.90 5.17
N ARG A 596 -8.13 13.03 6.35
CA ARG A 596 -7.76 14.04 7.35
C ARG A 596 -8.01 13.58 8.79
N PHE A 597 -7.27 14.17 9.72
CA PHE A 597 -7.55 14.16 11.14
C PHE A 597 -8.24 15.43 11.60
N HIS A 598 -9.25 15.24 12.43
CA HIS A 598 -9.96 16.29 13.17
C HIS A 598 -9.56 16.17 14.64
N HIS A 599 -8.89 17.20 15.16
CA HIS A 599 -8.50 17.27 16.56
C HIS A 599 -9.50 18.18 17.28
N PHE A 600 -10.38 17.60 18.07
CA PHE A 600 -11.37 18.30 18.86
C PHE A 600 -10.86 18.54 20.27
N LYS A 601 -10.79 19.81 20.66
CA LYS A 601 -10.34 20.23 21.97
C LYS A 601 -11.08 21.52 22.36
N ASP A 602 -11.61 21.54 23.59
CA ASP A 602 -12.31 22.71 24.14
C ASP A 602 -13.40 23.28 23.22
N GLY A 603 -14.16 22.39 22.55
CA GLY A 603 -15.25 22.77 21.65
C GLY A 603 -14.83 23.23 20.26
N LYS A 604 -13.53 23.16 19.92
CA LYS A 604 -12.99 23.58 18.63
C LYS A 604 -12.37 22.39 17.90
N CYS A 605 -12.40 22.43 16.58
CA CYS A 605 -11.72 21.46 15.73
C CYS A 605 -10.49 22.09 15.04
N SER A 606 -9.41 21.34 14.88
CA SER A 606 -8.23 21.76 14.09
C SER A 606 -8.54 22.09 12.63
N CYS A 607 -9.72 21.72 12.11
CA CYS A 607 -10.14 22.10 10.77
C CYS A 607 -10.63 23.54 10.62
N GLY A 608 -10.84 24.27 11.73
CA GLY A 608 -11.37 25.64 11.68
C GLY A 608 -12.76 25.73 11.05
N ASP A 609 -13.53 24.65 11.12
CA ASP A 609 -14.82 24.49 10.43
C ASP A 609 -14.73 24.60 8.88
N TYR A 610 -13.53 24.38 8.32
CA TYR A 610 -13.27 24.21 6.89
C TYR A 610 -13.00 22.72 6.58
N TRP A 611 -14.07 21.90 6.51
CA TRP A 611 -13.94 20.44 6.37
C TRP A 611 -14.70 19.80 5.23
#